data_AF-A0A5B0AKI3-F1
#
_entry.id   AF-A0A5B0AKI3-F1
#
_cell.length_a   1.000
_cell.length_b   1.000
_cell.length_c   1.000
_cell.angle_alpha   90.00
_cell.angle_beta   90.00
_cell.angle_gamma   90.00
#
_symmetry.space_group_name_H-M   'P 1'
#
loop_
_entity.id
_entity.type
_entity.pdbx_description
1 polymer ?
#
loop_
_entity_poly.entity_id
_entity_poly.type
_entity_poly.pdbx_seq_one_letter_code
_entity_poly.pdbx_strand_id
1 'polypeptide(L)'
;MDRDGAVAALSDRSSLFTLDPGTLRPRSVVPLADEGGAALDSEGLAVDRDGTRLVSSETEPSVRRYGKDGALLGRLPVPDALRVAPAGRATANQTFEALTLLPGGRTLLAGMESSLAGDTPGVVRLQTWERGGHRDFRPAVQYGYRTDGGLGLVEAAAVPGGRLLVLERGFTSGVGNTVRLYLADLRRATDTSRVEALTGQDGVRLVRKTLLADLVDCPSLGATAKQPQPNPLLDNIEGMAVTGTSRGTLRVLLVSDDNQGATQTTRFYSLRVRP
;
A
#
# COMPACT_ATOMS: atom_id res chain seq x y z
N MET A 1 9.19 -6.73 -6.03
CA MET A 1 10.01 -7.83 -6.58
C MET A 1 11.41 -7.34 -6.87
N ASP A 2 12.41 -8.16 -6.57
CA ASP A 2 13.79 -7.94 -6.99
C ASP A 2 13.98 -8.28 -8.48
N ARG A 3 15.10 -7.82 -9.05
CA ARG A 3 15.45 -8.08 -10.47
C ARG A 3 15.70 -9.55 -10.80
N ASP A 4 16.11 -10.33 -9.80
CA ASP A 4 16.31 -11.79 -9.91
C ASP A 4 15.00 -12.58 -9.78
N GLY A 5 13.87 -11.89 -9.62
CA GLY A 5 12.56 -12.50 -9.47
C GLY A 5 12.20 -12.87 -8.03
N ALA A 6 13.05 -12.60 -7.04
CA ALA A 6 12.67 -12.80 -5.64
C ALA A 6 11.51 -11.88 -5.25
N VAL A 7 10.59 -12.40 -4.44
CA VAL A 7 9.47 -11.63 -3.89
C VAL A 7 9.87 -11.17 -2.51
N ALA A 8 9.98 -9.85 -2.32
CA ALA A 8 10.15 -9.28 -1.00
C ALA A 8 8.76 -9.08 -0.38
N ALA A 9 8.62 -9.41 0.89
CA ALA A 9 7.41 -9.19 1.68
C ALA A 9 7.80 -8.51 2.99
N LEU A 10 6.83 -7.86 3.61
CA LEU A 10 6.99 -7.09 4.84
C LEU A 10 5.86 -7.50 5.78
N SER A 11 6.15 -7.57 7.08
CA SER A 11 5.12 -7.69 8.10
C SER A 11 4.98 -6.38 8.85
N ASP A 12 3.79 -6.15 9.40
CA ASP A 12 3.46 -5.10 10.38
C ASP A 12 4.54 -4.88 11.45
N ARG A 13 5.14 -5.96 11.97
CA ARG A 13 6.24 -5.93 12.95
C ARG A 13 7.64 -5.70 12.39
N SER A 14 7.74 -5.03 11.24
CA SER A 14 9.02 -4.64 10.63
C SER A 14 9.96 -5.79 10.33
N SER A 15 9.42 -6.94 9.90
CA SER A 15 10.26 -8.03 9.39
C SER A 15 10.25 -8.04 7.87
N LEU A 16 11.42 -7.85 7.27
CA LEU A 16 11.62 -7.95 5.83
C LEU A 16 11.92 -9.40 5.44
N PHE A 17 11.00 -9.98 4.68
CA PHE A 17 11.11 -11.32 4.14
C PHE A 17 11.65 -11.29 2.72
N THR A 18 12.52 -12.24 2.39
CA THR A 18 12.76 -12.65 1.01
C THR A 18 12.11 -14.01 0.80
N LEU A 19 11.14 -14.08 -0.10
CA LEU A 19 10.38 -15.28 -0.39
C LEU A 19 10.93 -15.99 -1.64
N ASP A 20 10.87 -17.32 -1.61
CA ASP A 20 11.08 -18.15 -2.78
C ASP A 20 9.96 -17.90 -3.81
N PRO A 21 10.26 -17.54 -5.07
CA PRO A 21 9.23 -17.17 -6.03
C PRO A 21 8.35 -18.33 -6.52
N GLY A 22 8.77 -19.59 -6.32
CA GLY A 22 7.98 -20.76 -6.71
C GLY A 22 7.07 -21.28 -5.60
N THR A 23 7.52 -21.20 -4.35
CA THR A 23 6.85 -21.77 -3.18
C THR A 23 6.30 -20.72 -2.21
N LEU A 24 6.72 -19.47 -2.35
CA LEU A 24 6.43 -18.33 -1.47
C LEU A 24 6.85 -18.53 -0.01
N ARG A 25 7.69 -19.54 0.25
CA ARG A 25 8.25 -19.78 1.59
C ARG A 25 9.38 -18.77 1.87
N PRO A 26 9.50 -18.29 3.13
CA PRO A 26 10.64 -17.46 3.53
C PRO A 26 11.98 -18.16 3.27
N ARG A 27 12.88 -17.48 2.58
CA ARG A 27 14.30 -17.84 2.45
C ARG A 27 15.17 -17.10 3.47
N SER A 28 14.79 -15.87 3.78
CA SER A 28 15.43 -15.07 4.83
C SER A 28 14.42 -14.12 5.46
N VAL A 29 14.70 -13.76 6.72
CA VAL A 29 13.95 -12.76 7.49
C VAL A 29 14.97 -11.83 8.12
N VAL A 30 14.77 -10.54 7.94
CA VAL A 30 15.64 -9.49 8.47
C VAL A 30 14.78 -8.50 9.24
N PRO A 31 15.06 -8.24 10.53
CA PRO A 31 14.36 -7.18 11.26
C PRO A 31 14.77 -5.82 10.73
N LEU A 32 13.80 -4.93 10.58
CA LEU A 32 14.00 -3.52 10.30
C LEU A 32 13.80 -2.73 11.59
N ALA A 33 14.58 -1.66 11.73
CA ALA A 33 14.48 -0.76 12.86
C ALA A 33 14.55 0.69 12.41
N ASP A 34 14.02 1.58 13.22
CA ASP A 34 14.18 3.02 13.08
C ASP A 34 15.59 3.49 13.49
N GLU A 35 15.80 4.80 13.48
CA GLU A 35 17.07 5.43 13.90
C GLU A 35 17.43 5.15 15.38
N GLY A 36 16.44 4.83 16.22
CA GLY A 36 16.61 4.50 17.64
C GLY A 36 16.78 3.00 17.93
N GLY A 37 16.68 2.15 16.91
CA GLY A 37 16.74 0.70 17.06
C GLY A 37 15.41 0.04 17.42
N ALA A 38 14.29 0.77 17.38
CA ALA A 38 12.95 0.24 17.62
C ALA A 38 12.35 -0.34 16.34
N ALA A 39 11.50 -1.35 16.47
CA ALA A 39 10.67 -1.81 15.36
C ALA A 39 9.69 -0.69 14.94
N LEU A 40 9.39 -0.66 13.65
CA LEU A 40 8.37 0.20 13.08
C LEU A 40 7.04 -0.56 13.00
N ASP A 41 6.01 0.20 12.70
CA ASP A 41 4.70 -0.27 12.25
C ASP A 41 4.71 -0.25 10.73
N SER A 42 5.27 -1.30 10.13
CA SER A 42 5.76 -1.35 8.74
C SER A 42 4.71 -1.90 7.79
N GLU A 43 4.26 -1.09 6.83
CA GLU A 43 3.12 -1.44 5.97
C GLU A 43 3.52 -1.68 4.51
N GLY A 44 3.82 -0.60 3.80
CA GLY A 44 4.07 -0.61 2.36
C GLY A 44 5.54 -0.88 2.02
N LEU A 45 5.77 -1.68 0.97
CA LEU A 45 7.11 -2.03 0.49
C LEU A 45 7.28 -1.76 -1.01
N ALA A 46 8.27 -0.94 -1.36
CA ALA A 46 8.75 -0.80 -2.73
C ALA A 46 10.24 -1.17 -2.85
N VAL A 47 10.59 -1.91 -3.91
CA VAL A 47 11.99 -2.24 -4.22
C VAL A 47 12.50 -1.32 -5.32
N ASP A 48 13.51 -0.51 -5.01
CA ASP A 48 14.14 0.39 -5.99
C ASP A 48 15.14 -0.36 -6.89
N ARG A 49 15.56 0.30 -7.96
CA ARG A 49 16.41 -0.23 -9.02
C ARG A 49 17.74 -0.80 -8.53
N ASP A 50 18.30 -0.25 -7.46
CA ASP A 50 19.57 -0.69 -6.89
C ASP A 50 19.41 -1.75 -5.78
N GLY A 51 18.18 -2.20 -5.53
CA GLY A 51 17.85 -3.15 -4.48
C GLY A 51 17.50 -2.52 -3.13
N THR A 52 17.56 -1.19 -3.00
CA THR A 52 17.08 -0.49 -1.79
C THR A 52 15.62 -0.83 -1.53
N ARG A 53 15.28 -1.09 -0.27
CA ARG A 53 13.90 -1.27 0.21
C ARG A 53 13.39 0.06 0.69
N LEU A 54 12.34 0.56 0.06
CA LEU A 54 11.56 1.69 0.56
C LEU A 54 10.42 1.10 1.36
N VAL A 55 10.33 1.49 2.63
CA VAL A 55 9.36 0.95 3.59
C VAL A 55 8.61 2.10 4.23
N SER A 56 7.28 2.06 4.20
CA SER A 56 6.45 3.03 4.91
C SER A 56 6.19 2.60 6.36
N SER A 57 5.81 3.56 7.20
CA SER A 57 5.29 3.27 8.53
C SER A 57 4.03 4.05 8.85
N GLU A 58 3.09 3.41 9.54
CA GLU A 58 1.74 3.92 9.79
C GLU A 58 1.61 4.72 11.10
N THR A 59 2.16 4.22 12.22
CA THR A 59 2.11 4.95 13.49
C THR A 59 2.85 6.29 13.42
N GLU A 60 3.97 6.35 12.69
CA GLU A 60 4.71 7.58 12.38
C GLU A 60 4.91 7.71 10.87
N PRO A 61 4.07 8.51 10.17
CA PRO A 61 4.06 8.60 8.71
C PRO A 61 5.46 8.91 8.22
N SER A 62 6.08 7.92 7.60
CA SER A 62 7.46 7.98 7.16
C SER A 62 7.66 7.04 5.98
N VAL A 63 8.71 7.29 5.21
CA VAL A 63 9.25 6.32 4.25
C VAL A 63 10.75 6.22 4.47
N ARG A 64 11.20 5.08 4.94
CA ARG A 64 12.62 4.78 5.20
C ARG A 64 13.23 3.94 4.08
N ARG A 65 14.55 4.05 3.95
CA ARG A 65 15.38 3.31 3.01
C ARG A 65 16.18 2.28 3.78
N TYR A 66 16.10 1.03 3.36
CA TYR A 66 16.89 -0.05 3.92
C TYR A 66 17.73 -0.76 2.86
N GLY A 67 18.91 -1.22 3.26
CA GLY A 67 19.63 -2.27 2.56
C GLY A 67 18.87 -3.60 2.61
N LYS A 68 19.27 -4.56 1.78
CA LYS A 68 18.68 -5.92 1.80
C LYS A 68 18.94 -6.66 3.11
N ASP A 69 19.99 -6.25 3.80
CA ASP A 69 20.44 -6.71 5.12
C ASP A 69 19.79 -5.95 6.29
N GLY A 70 18.86 -5.03 6.01
CA GLY A 70 18.15 -4.25 7.02
C GLY A 70 18.90 -3.02 7.50
N ALA A 71 20.07 -2.70 6.91
CA ALA A 71 20.80 -1.48 7.26
C ALA A 71 19.98 -0.24 6.90
N LEU A 72 19.71 0.64 7.87
CA LEU A 72 19.00 1.90 7.64
C LEU A 72 19.89 2.88 6.85
N LEU A 73 19.42 3.30 5.69
CA LEU A 73 20.12 4.19 4.76
C LEU A 73 19.59 5.64 4.78
N GLY A 74 18.55 5.89 5.57
CA GLY A 74 17.92 7.20 5.74
C GLY A 74 16.43 7.19 5.41
N ARG A 75 15.82 8.38 5.32
CA ARG A 75 14.37 8.54 5.11
C ARG A 75 14.02 9.65 4.13
N LEU A 76 12.78 9.66 3.67
CA LEU A 76 12.23 10.73 2.84
C LEU A 76 11.64 11.84 3.72
N PRO A 77 11.63 13.09 3.24
CA PRO A 77 10.89 14.16 3.92
C PRO A 77 9.38 13.91 3.81
N VAL A 78 8.66 14.18 4.90
CA VAL A 78 7.21 14.02 5.00
C VAL A 78 6.57 15.40 5.08
N PRO A 79 5.65 15.76 4.17
CA PRO A 79 4.90 17.01 4.25
C PRO A 79 4.22 17.20 5.60
N ASP A 80 4.28 18.40 6.17
CA ASP A 80 3.86 18.65 7.55
C ASP A 80 2.39 18.28 7.80
N ALA A 81 1.50 18.53 6.84
CA ALA A 81 0.09 18.16 6.94
C ALA A 81 -0.15 16.66 7.12
N LEU A 82 0.76 15.80 6.63
CA LEU A 82 0.65 14.35 6.71
C LEU A 82 1.20 13.79 8.02
N ARG A 83 1.84 14.61 8.87
CA ARG A 83 2.26 14.19 10.20
C ARG A 83 1.06 13.96 11.10
N VAL A 84 1.23 13.10 12.09
CA VAL A 84 0.21 12.85 13.12
C VAL A 84 -0.03 14.12 13.94
N ALA A 85 -1.28 14.35 14.33
CA ALA A 85 -1.64 15.46 15.20
C ALA A 85 -0.86 15.42 16.54
N PRO A 86 -0.46 16.57 17.12
CA PRO A 86 -0.74 17.93 16.66
C PRO A 86 0.30 18.49 15.67
N ALA A 87 1.34 17.72 15.29
CA ALA A 87 2.37 18.18 14.37
C ALA A 87 1.86 18.31 12.91
N GLY A 88 0.81 17.59 12.58
CA GLY A 88 0.06 17.71 11.33
C GLY A 88 -1.43 17.43 11.55
N ARG A 89 -2.07 16.77 10.58
CA ARG A 89 -3.51 16.50 10.59
C ARG A 89 -3.85 15.02 10.42
N ALA A 90 -2.85 14.14 10.33
CA ALA A 90 -3.11 12.72 10.25
C ALA A 90 -3.54 12.15 11.61
N THR A 91 -4.34 11.09 11.55
CA THR A 91 -4.70 10.27 12.71
C THR A 91 -3.59 9.25 12.94
N ALA A 92 -3.21 9.02 14.20
CA ALA A 92 -2.25 7.99 14.56
C ALA A 92 -2.76 6.60 14.12
N ASN A 93 -1.86 5.73 13.62
CA ASN A 93 -2.18 4.37 13.19
C ASN A 93 -3.28 4.33 12.12
N GLN A 94 -3.27 5.32 11.20
CA GLN A 94 -4.10 5.43 10.00
C GLN A 94 -3.37 6.24 8.91
N THR A 95 -2.05 6.04 8.78
CA THR A 95 -1.18 6.85 7.91
C THR A 95 -0.66 6.12 6.67
N PHE A 96 0.64 6.09 6.37
CA PHE A 96 1.15 5.57 5.11
C PHE A 96 1.09 4.03 5.04
N GLU A 97 -0.03 3.56 4.51
CA GLU A 97 -0.37 2.14 4.36
C GLU A 97 0.17 1.56 3.05
N ALA A 98 -0.12 2.26 1.94
CA ALA A 98 0.27 1.81 0.61
C ALA A 98 1.57 2.49 0.14
N LEU A 99 2.44 1.75 -0.55
CA LEU A 99 3.67 2.30 -1.12
C LEU A 99 4.04 1.65 -2.46
N THR A 100 4.26 2.46 -3.49
CA THR A 100 4.62 1.94 -4.82
C THR A 100 5.50 2.85 -5.65
N LEU A 101 6.41 2.25 -6.42
CA LEU A 101 7.18 2.95 -7.45
C LEU A 101 6.44 2.89 -8.79
N LEU A 102 6.17 4.05 -9.38
CA LEU A 102 5.60 4.13 -10.72
C LEU A 102 6.60 3.59 -11.77
N PRO A 103 6.11 3.15 -12.96
CA PRO A 103 6.97 2.72 -14.05
C PRO A 103 8.08 3.73 -14.35
N GLY A 104 9.31 3.24 -14.51
CA GLY A 104 10.50 4.08 -14.65
C GLY A 104 11.16 4.48 -13.32
N GLY A 105 10.51 4.21 -12.18
CA GLY A 105 11.03 4.38 -10.82
C GLY A 105 11.27 5.83 -10.41
N ARG A 106 10.92 6.80 -11.26
CA ARG A 106 11.18 8.22 -10.96
C ARG A 106 10.23 8.81 -9.92
N THR A 107 9.07 8.19 -9.75
CA THR A 107 8.02 8.65 -8.86
C THR A 107 7.69 7.54 -7.88
N LEU A 108 7.84 7.83 -6.60
CA LEU A 108 7.33 7.03 -5.49
C LEU A 108 5.97 7.61 -5.08
N LEU A 109 5.01 6.76 -4.76
CA LEU A 109 3.71 7.15 -4.25
C LEU A 109 3.43 6.41 -2.95
N ALA A 110 3.00 7.14 -1.93
CA ALA A 110 2.43 6.60 -0.70
C ALA A 110 0.95 7.00 -0.57
N GLY A 111 0.11 6.10 -0.09
CA GLY A 111 -1.30 6.37 0.21
C GLY A 111 -1.55 6.41 1.71
N MET A 112 -2.32 7.39 2.18
CA MET A 112 -2.85 7.39 3.55
C MET A 112 -4.00 6.39 3.68
N GLU A 113 -4.08 5.62 4.77
CA GLU A 113 -5.20 4.72 5.05
C GLU A 113 -6.50 5.52 5.23
N SER A 114 -6.43 6.61 6.02
CA SER A 114 -7.56 7.47 6.35
C SER A 114 -7.41 8.92 5.91
N SER A 115 -8.54 9.63 5.93
CA SER A 115 -8.64 11.06 5.71
C SER A 115 -7.88 11.86 6.78
N LEU A 116 -7.24 12.96 6.36
CA LEU A 116 -6.71 13.93 7.31
C LEU A 116 -7.86 14.65 8.04
N ALA A 117 -7.59 15.14 9.25
CA ALA A 117 -8.51 16.04 9.93
C ALA A 117 -8.85 17.26 9.06
N GLY A 118 -10.15 17.51 8.88
CA GLY A 118 -10.69 18.57 8.03
C GLY A 118 -10.98 18.16 6.58
N ASP A 119 -10.40 17.06 6.07
CA ASP A 119 -10.81 16.50 4.79
C ASP A 119 -12.19 15.85 4.90
N THR A 120 -12.91 15.71 3.77
CA THR A 120 -14.13 14.92 3.71
C THR A 120 -13.81 13.46 4.09
N PRO A 121 -14.55 12.84 5.03
CA PRO A 121 -14.36 11.43 5.37
C PRO A 121 -14.40 10.51 4.14
N GLY A 122 -13.45 9.58 4.07
CA GLY A 122 -13.26 8.68 2.92
C GLY A 122 -12.53 9.32 1.74
N VAL A 123 -12.08 10.59 1.86
CA VAL A 123 -11.13 11.19 0.92
C VAL A 123 -9.74 11.18 1.56
N VAL A 124 -8.85 10.36 1.03
CA VAL A 124 -7.47 10.17 1.52
C VAL A 124 -6.46 10.87 0.62
N ARG A 125 -5.25 11.11 1.12
CA ARG A 125 -4.15 11.71 0.35
C ARG A 125 -3.25 10.64 -0.25
N LEU A 126 -2.89 10.81 -1.52
CA LEU A 126 -1.79 10.09 -2.16
C LEU A 126 -0.63 11.06 -2.33
N GLN A 127 0.43 10.90 -1.54
CA GLN A 127 1.63 11.72 -1.64
C GLN A 127 2.61 11.10 -2.64
N THR A 128 3.14 11.91 -3.56
CA THR A 128 4.24 11.46 -4.41
C THR A 128 5.56 12.12 -4.06
N TRP A 129 6.65 11.43 -4.36
CA TRP A 129 7.98 12.02 -4.41
C TRP A 129 8.59 11.75 -5.78
N GLU A 130 9.24 12.75 -6.33
CA GLU A 130 10.00 12.61 -7.57
C GLU A 130 11.50 12.67 -7.30
N ARG A 131 12.24 11.86 -8.05
CA ARG A 131 13.70 11.96 -8.13
C ARG A 131 14.14 12.53 -9.47
N GLY A 132 15.02 13.52 -9.42
CA GLY A 132 15.72 14.10 -10.57
C GLY A 132 17.20 13.76 -10.50
N GLY A 133 17.73 13.00 -11.47
CA GLY A 133 19.14 12.60 -11.46
C GLY A 133 19.46 11.59 -10.34
N HIS A 134 20.25 12.01 -9.34
CA HIS A 134 20.67 11.21 -8.18
C HIS A 134 19.49 10.62 -7.38
N ARG A 135 19.79 9.68 -6.45
CA ARG A 135 18.85 8.82 -5.68
C ARG A 135 17.78 9.56 -4.83
N ASP A 136 17.85 10.88 -4.74
CA ASP A 136 17.06 11.63 -3.77
C ASP A 136 15.64 11.92 -4.26
N PHE A 137 14.69 11.49 -3.45
CA PHE A 137 13.26 11.72 -3.63
C PHE A 137 12.86 13.01 -2.90
N ARG A 138 12.20 13.92 -3.62
CA ARG A 138 11.65 15.17 -3.07
C ARG A 138 10.13 15.18 -3.21
N PRO A 139 9.38 15.77 -2.26
CA PRO A 139 7.93 15.83 -2.35
C PRO A 139 7.52 16.47 -3.67
N ALA A 140 6.54 15.88 -4.32
CA ALA A 140 6.00 16.31 -5.58
C ALA A 140 4.46 16.42 -5.46
N VAL A 141 3.75 16.11 -6.54
CA VAL A 141 2.30 16.20 -6.61
C VAL A 141 1.64 15.39 -5.49
N GLN A 142 0.61 15.96 -4.88
CA GLN A 142 -0.30 15.22 -4.01
C GLN A 142 -1.64 15.05 -4.74
N TYR A 143 -2.28 13.90 -4.58
CA TYR A 143 -3.61 13.67 -5.10
C TYR A 143 -4.60 13.37 -3.97
N GLY A 144 -5.87 13.64 -4.21
CA GLY A 144 -6.95 13.10 -3.38
C GLY A 144 -7.57 11.86 -4.01
N TYR A 145 -7.85 10.85 -3.20
CA TYR A 145 -8.45 9.58 -3.60
C TYR A 145 -9.69 9.30 -2.73
N ARG A 146 -10.79 8.82 -3.32
CA ARG A 146 -12.00 8.48 -2.55
C ARG A 146 -12.11 6.97 -2.38
N THR A 147 -12.07 6.49 -1.14
CA THR A 147 -12.38 5.11 -0.79
C THR A 147 -13.90 4.88 -0.80
N ASP A 148 -14.31 3.62 -0.92
CA ASP A 148 -15.69 3.24 -0.67
C ASP A 148 -16.02 3.38 0.82
N GLY A 149 -17.30 3.59 1.13
CA GLY A 149 -17.75 3.84 2.51
C GLY A 149 -17.32 2.72 3.45
N GLY A 150 -16.60 3.10 4.52
CA GLY A 150 -16.13 2.16 5.54
C GLY A 150 -14.86 1.38 5.18
N LEU A 151 -14.23 1.65 4.03
CA LEU A 151 -12.97 1.02 3.62
C LEU A 151 -11.80 2.01 3.67
N GLY A 152 -10.63 1.52 4.06
CA GLY A 152 -9.34 2.19 3.97
C GLY A 152 -8.62 1.82 2.68
N LEU A 153 -7.68 2.67 2.24
CA LEU A 153 -6.75 2.34 1.17
C LEU A 153 -5.57 1.59 1.79
N VAL A 154 -5.49 0.28 1.56
CA VAL A 154 -4.50 -0.57 2.23
C VAL A 154 -3.30 -0.94 1.38
N GLU A 155 -3.43 -0.86 0.05
CA GLU A 155 -2.32 -1.21 -0.82
C GLU A 155 -2.47 -0.56 -2.20
N ALA A 156 -1.35 -0.29 -2.85
CA ALA A 156 -1.31 0.20 -4.21
C ALA A 156 -0.15 -0.43 -4.99
N ALA A 157 -0.42 -0.87 -6.22
CA ALA A 157 0.62 -1.35 -7.14
C ALA A 157 0.53 -0.59 -8.46
N ALA A 158 1.62 0.07 -8.85
CA ALA A 158 1.65 0.78 -10.12
C ALA A 158 1.56 -0.18 -11.32
N VAL A 159 0.77 0.21 -12.32
CA VAL A 159 0.58 -0.54 -13.57
C VAL A 159 0.84 0.35 -14.79
N PRO A 160 1.04 -0.22 -16.00
CA PRO A 160 1.30 0.56 -17.19
C PRO A 160 0.25 1.65 -17.47
N GLY A 161 0.72 2.78 -18.01
CA GLY A 161 -0.14 3.89 -18.43
C GLY A 161 -0.47 4.92 -17.34
N GLY A 162 0.30 4.97 -16.25
CA GLY A 162 0.10 5.97 -15.17
C GLY A 162 -1.11 5.67 -14.30
N ARG A 163 -1.42 4.38 -14.14
CA ARG A 163 -2.54 3.87 -13.34
C ARG A 163 -2.01 3.04 -12.18
N LEU A 164 -2.86 2.80 -11.19
CA LEU A 164 -2.58 1.95 -10.04
C LEU A 164 -3.64 0.86 -9.96
N LEU A 165 -3.25 -0.35 -9.56
CA LEU A 165 -4.16 -1.21 -8.82
C LEU A 165 -4.20 -0.70 -7.39
N VAL A 166 -5.39 -0.58 -6.80
CA VAL A 166 -5.59 -0.16 -5.42
C VAL A 166 -6.44 -1.21 -4.72
N LEU A 167 -5.99 -1.67 -3.56
CA LEU A 167 -6.77 -2.52 -2.68
C LEU A 167 -7.42 -1.65 -1.61
N GLU A 168 -8.73 -1.79 -1.47
CA GLU A 168 -9.48 -1.22 -0.36
C GLU A 168 -9.99 -2.33 0.53
N ARG A 169 -9.83 -2.15 1.84
CA ARG A 169 -10.21 -3.14 2.84
C ARG A 169 -10.94 -2.47 3.99
N GLY A 170 -11.88 -3.20 4.57
CA GLY A 170 -12.50 -2.84 5.84
C GLY A 170 -12.97 -4.08 6.59
N PHE A 171 -13.19 -3.96 7.89
CA PHE A 171 -13.66 -5.05 8.75
C PHE A 171 -14.89 -4.61 9.53
N THR A 172 -15.91 -5.48 9.57
CA THR A 172 -17.10 -5.28 10.40
C THR A 172 -17.25 -6.47 11.36
N SER A 173 -17.27 -6.17 12.66
CA SER A 173 -17.43 -7.19 13.71
C SER A 173 -18.69 -8.04 13.49
N GLY A 174 -18.54 -9.36 13.56
CA GLY A 174 -19.62 -10.33 13.32
C GLY A 174 -19.97 -10.58 11.85
N VAL A 175 -19.47 -9.76 10.91
CA VAL A 175 -19.66 -9.94 9.46
C VAL A 175 -18.38 -10.46 8.80
N GLY A 176 -17.25 -9.80 9.04
CA GLY A 176 -15.95 -10.14 8.44
C GLY A 176 -15.36 -9.01 7.61
N ASN A 177 -14.44 -9.35 6.71
CA ASN A 177 -13.75 -8.42 5.84
C ASN A 177 -14.55 -8.08 4.59
N THR A 178 -14.38 -6.86 4.09
CA THR A 178 -14.69 -6.44 2.73
C THR A 178 -13.38 -6.10 2.04
N VAL A 179 -13.11 -6.68 0.87
CA VAL A 179 -11.86 -6.44 0.13
C VAL A 179 -12.17 -6.22 -1.34
N ARG A 180 -11.79 -5.05 -1.86
CA ARG A 180 -12.10 -4.64 -3.23
C ARG A 180 -10.84 -4.17 -3.96
N LEU A 181 -10.71 -4.63 -5.20
CA LEU A 181 -9.63 -4.25 -6.10
C LEU A 181 -10.12 -3.24 -7.12
N TYR A 182 -9.46 -2.09 -7.19
CA TYR A 182 -9.76 -1.00 -8.12
C TYR A 182 -8.61 -0.77 -9.10
N LEU A 183 -8.96 -0.19 -10.25
CA LEU A 183 -8.04 0.51 -11.12
C LEU A 183 -8.19 2.01 -10.91
N ALA A 184 -7.14 2.67 -10.43
CA ALA A 184 -7.09 4.11 -10.23
C ALA A 184 -6.27 4.82 -11.32
N ASP A 185 -6.75 5.96 -11.81
CA ASP A 185 -6.11 6.76 -12.87
C ASP A 185 -5.76 8.17 -12.39
N LEU A 186 -4.46 8.42 -12.27
CA LEU A 186 -3.90 9.68 -11.75
C LEU A 186 -3.86 10.80 -12.81
N ARG A 187 -3.92 10.48 -14.10
CA ARG A 187 -3.51 11.38 -15.21
C ARG A 187 -4.31 12.67 -15.31
N ARG A 188 -5.54 12.68 -14.80
CA ARG A 188 -6.44 13.85 -14.83
C ARG A 188 -6.80 14.36 -13.44
N ALA A 189 -6.21 13.77 -12.39
CA ALA A 189 -6.36 14.24 -11.03
C ALA A 189 -5.65 15.60 -10.87
N THR A 190 -6.15 16.40 -9.94
CA THR A 190 -5.59 17.72 -9.64
C THR A 190 -4.44 17.56 -8.64
N ASP A 191 -3.40 18.37 -8.78
CA ASP A 191 -2.40 18.51 -7.73
C ASP A 191 -3.02 19.22 -6.53
N THR A 192 -3.18 18.50 -5.43
CA THR A 192 -3.78 18.96 -4.18
C THR A 192 -2.75 19.35 -3.13
N SER A 193 -1.45 19.46 -3.49
CA SER A 193 -0.37 19.80 -2.56
C SER A 193 -0.55 21.17 -1.88
N ARG A 194 -1.26 22.09 -2.54
CA ARG A 194 -1.61 23.42 -2.01
C ARG A 194 -3.04 23.52 -1.46
N VAL A 195 -3.77 22.41 -1.44
CA VAL A 195 -5.14 22.36 -0.93
C VAL A 195 -5.09 21.86 0.50
N GLU A 196 -5.33 22.78 1.44
CA GLU A 196 -5.32 22.49 2.87
C GLU A 196 -6.30 21.37 3.20
N ALA A 197 -7.61 21.58 3.12
CA ALA A 197 -8.61 20.55 3.38
C ALA A 197 -9.31 20.11 2.08
N LEU A 198 -9.47 18.83 1.79
CA LEU A 198 -10.24 18.34 0.64
C LEU A 198 -11.71 18.21 1.02
N THR A 199 -12.46 19.29 0.85
CA THR A 199 -13.89 19.38 1.23
C THR A 199 -14.84 19.38 0.03
N GLY A 200 -14.33 19.11 -1.17
CA GLY A 200 -15.11 19.10 -2.41
C GLY A 200 -15.14 20.45 -3.13
N GLN A 201 -14.04 21.20 -3.07
CA GLN A 201 -13.95 22.52 -3.70
C GLN A 201 -14.02 22.45 -5.22
N ASP A 202 -14.55 23.51 -5.83
CA ASP A 202 -14.62 23.65 -7.28
C ASP A 202 -13.24 23.51 -7.94
N GLY A 203 -13.21 22.83 -9.08
CA GLY A 203 -11.99 22.60 -9.85
C GLY A 203 -11.08 21.49 -9.32
N VAL A 204 -11.27 20.99 -8.09
CA VAL A 204 -10.52 19.85 -7.56
C VAL A 204 -11.08 18.54 -8.11
N ARG A 205 -10.30 17.89 -8.95
CA ARG A 205 -10.59 16.54 -9.47
C ARG A 205 -9.80 15.51 -8.69
N LEU A 206 -10.51 14.67 -7.92
CA LEU A 206 -9.92 13.49 -7.30
C LEU A 206 -9.53 12.45 -8.34
N VAL A 207 -8.69 11.50 -7.93
CA VAL A 207 -8.34 10.31 -8.70
C VAL A 207 -9.62 9.56 -9.07
N ARG A 208 -9.76 9.20 -10.35
CA ARG A 208 -10.85 8.34 -10.80
C ARG A 208 -10.48 6.89 -10.57
N LYS A 209 -11.43 6.10 -10.09
CA LYS A 209 -11.28 4.66 -9.90
C LYS A 209 -12.40 3.88 -10.58
N THR A 210 -12.11 2.63 -10.93
CA THR A 210 -13.07 1.66 -11.46
C THR A 210 -12.91 0.35 -10.70
N LEU A 211 -14.00 -0.20 -10.17
CA LEU A 211 -13.99 -1.50 -9.51
C LEU A 211 -13.63 -2.58 -10.53
N LEU A 212 -12.61 -3.37 -10.22
CA LEU A 212 -12.19 -4.52 -11.03
C LEU A 212 -12.71 -5.83 -10.45
N ALA A 213 -12.70 -5.97 -9.13
CA ALA A 213 -13.21 -7.15 -8.44
C ALA A 213 -13.61 -6.80 -7.00
N ASP A 214 -14.72 -7.35 -6.54
CA ASP A 214 -14.97 -7.58 -5.12
C ASP A 214 -14.53 -9.01 -4.80
N LEU A 215 -13.62 -9.19 -3.84
CA LEU A 215 -13.03 -10.51 -3.57
C LEU A 215 -14.05 -11.47 -2.96
N VAL A 216 -15.15 -10.97 -2.40
CA VAL A 216 -16.25 -11.82 -1.93
C VAL A 216 -16.86 -12.67 -3.05
N ASP A 217 -16.79 -12.20 -4.30
CA ASP A 217 -17.35 -12.90 -5.46
C ASP A 217 -16.37 -13.92 -6.09
N CYS A 218 -15.14 -14.01 -5.57
CA CYS A 218 -14.15 -14.96 -6.05
C CYS A 218 -14.44 -16.38 -5.55
N PRO A 219 -14.10 -17.42 -6.33
CA PRO A 219 -14.23 -18.79 -5.86
C PRO A 219 -13.32 -19.01 -4.64
N SER A 220 -13.83 -19.63 -3.59
CA SER A 220 -13.06 -19.87 -2.37
C SER A 220 -11.92 -20.89 -2.56
N LEU A 221 -12.00 -21.74 -3.58
CA LEU A 221 -11.03 -22.79 -3.89
C LEU A 221 -10.73 -23.70 -2.69
N GLY A 222 -11.72 -23.91 -1.80
CA GLY A 222 -11.58 -24.72 -0.60
C GLY A 222 -10.97 -23.99 0.60
N ALA A 223 -10.79 -22.66 0.52
CA ALA A 223 -10.40 -21.86 1.68
C ALA A 223 -11.41 -22.04 2.83
N THR A 224 -10.88 -22.06 4.05
CA THR A 224 -11.65 -22.09 5.30
C THR A 224 -11.50 -20.74 6.00
N ALA A 225 -12.39 -20.40 6.94
CA ALA A 225 -12.23 -19.21 7.77
C ALA A 225 -12.21 -19.58 9.25
N LYS A 226 -11.40 -18.85 10.03
CA LYS A 226 -11.31 -19.01 11.49
C LYS A 226 -12.18 -18.00 12.25
N GLN A 227 -12.86 -17.12 11.53
CA GLN A 227 -13.81 -16.13 12.01
C GLN A 227 -14.94 -15.94 10.99
N PRO A 228 -16.07 -15.30 11.35
CA PRO A 228 -17.12 -14.98 10.39
C PRO A 228 -16.55 -14.23 9.18
N GLN A 229 -16.83 -14.76 7.99
CA GLN A 229 -16.47 -14.16 6.71
C GLN A 229 -17.62 -14.39 5.73
N PRO A 230 -18.02 -13.39 4.91
CA PRO A 230 -19.04 -13.58 3.88
C PRO A 230 -18.60 -14.60 2.81
N ASN A 231 -17.29 -14.67 2.55
CA ASN A 231 -16.65 -15.70 1.76
C ASN A 231 -15.40 -16.19 2.54
N PRO A 232 -15.21 -17.51 2.75
CA PRO A 232 -14.13 -18.02 3.59
C PRO A 232 -12.72 -17.72 3.09
N LEU A 233 -12.55 -17.31 1.82
CA LEU A 233 -11.26 -16.85 1.33
C LEU A 233 -10.82 -15.52 1.95
N LEU A 234 -11.76 -14.70 2.41
CA LEU A 234 -11.47 -13.36 2.92
C LEU A 234 -10.72 -13.42 4.24
N ASP A 235 -9.75 -12.54 4.39
CA ASP A 235 -8.96 -12.30 5.59
C ASP A 235 -8.39 -10.87 5.52
N ASN A 236 -7.45 -10.49 6.38
CA ASN A 236 -6.81 -9.17 6.39
C ASN A 236 -5.85 -8.98 5.18
N ILE A 237 -6.39 -8.93 3.96
CA ILE A 237 -5.60 -8.80 2.73
C ILE A 237 -5.14 -7.35 2.58
N GLU A 238 -3.83 -7.15 2.66
CA GLU A 238 -3.21 -5.80 2.66
C GLU A 238 -1.88 -5.72 1.93
N GLY A 239 -1.35 -6.83 1.40
CA GLY A 239 -0.17 -6.80 0.53
C GLY A 239 -0.50 -7.17 -0.92
N MET A 240 0.15 -6.50 -1.88
CA MET A 240 0.00 -6.79 -3.31
C MET A 240 1.30 -6.62 -4.08
N ALA A 241 1.55 -7.56 -5.00
CA ALA A 241 2.60 -7.43 -6.01
C ALA A 241 2.09 -7.79 -7.41
N VAL A 242 2.38 -6.93 -8.39
CA VAL A 242 2.26 -7.30 -9.81
C VAL A 242 3.50 -8.12 -10.18
N THR A 243 3.30 -9.42 -10.41
CA THR A 243 4.38 -10.39 -10.65
C THR A 243 4.66 -10.65 -12.13
N GLY A 244 3.84 -10.08 -13.02
CA GLY A 244 4.08 -10.13 -14.45
C GLY A 244 2.90 -9.62 -15.26
N THR A 245 3.11 -9.53 -16.57
CA THR A 245 2.07 -9.17 -17.53
C THR A 245 2.14 -10.07 -18.76
N SER A 246 0.98 -10.41 -19.32
CA SER A 246 0.88 -11.16 -20.57
C SER A 246 -0.39 -10.74 -21.31
N ARG A 247 -0.22 -10.25 -22.55
CA ARG A 247 -1.31 -9.85 -23.45
C ARG A 247 -2.36 -8.95 -22.77
N GLY A 248 -1.89 -7.92 -22.05
CA GLY A 248 -2.75 -6.97 -21.33
C GLY A 248 -3.36 -7.48 -20.02
N THR A 249 -3.12 -8.74 -19.64
CA THR A 249 -3.51 -9.28 -18.33
C THR A 249 -2.33 -9.20 -17.35
N LEU A 250 -2.58 -8.72 -16.15
CA LEU A 250 -1.62 -8.68 -15.05
C LEU A 250 -1.71 -9.98 -14.23
N ARG A 251 -0.56 -10.49 -13.81
CA ARG A 251 -0.46 -11.49 -12.75
C ARG A 251 -0.25 -10.75 -11.44
N VAL A 252 -1.16 -10.96 -10.49
CA VAL A 252 -1.17 -10.27 -9.21
C VAL A 252 -1.10 -11.31 -8.11
N LEU A 253 -0.17 -11.12 -7.19
CA LEU A 253 -0.08 -11.86 -5.94
C LEU A 253 -0.62 -10.94 -4.83
N LEU A 254 -1.60 -11.41 -4.07
CA LEU A 254 -2.01 -10.76 -2.82
C LEU A 254 -1.55 -11.59 -1.63
N VAL A 255 -1.43 -10.94 -0.48
CA VAL A 255 -1.18 -11.61 0.79
C VAL A 255 -2.10 -11.04 1.87
N SER A 256 -2.61 -11.92 2.74
CA SER A 256 -3.20 -11.52 4.01
C SER A 256 -2.21 -11.62 5.14
N ASP A 257 -2.22 -10.65 6.04
CA ASP A 257 -1.59 -10.77 7.36
C ASP A 257 -2.57 -11.45 8.32
N ASP A 258 -2.02 -12.12 9.32
CA ASP A 258 -2.80 -12.63 10.43
C ASP A 258 -2.78 -11.71 11.65
N ASN A 259 -2.05 -10.59 11.66
CA ASN A 259 -1.82 -9.71 12.83
C ASN A 259 -1.47 -10.52 14.09
N GLN A 260 -0.91 -11.72 13.88
CA GLN A 260 -0.67 -12.76 14.88
C GLN A 260 -1.88 -13.17 15.73
N GLY A 261 -3.08 -12.91 15.22
CA GLY A 261 -4.35 -13.34 15.76
C GLY A 261 -4.63 -14.81 15.46
N ALA A 262 -5.04 -15.56 16.47
CA ALA A 262 -5.43 -16.97 16.31
C ALA A 262 -6.61 -17.17 15.33
N THR A 263 -7.39 -16.11 15.10
CA THR A 263 -8.59 -16.08 14.26
C THR A 263 -8.35 -15.57 12.83
N GLN A 264 -7.12 -15.20 12.49
CA GLN A 264 -6.73 -14.77 11.15
C GLN A 264 -5.75 -15.77 10.54
N THR A 265 -5.52 -15.64 9.23
CA THR A 265 -4.71 -16.59 8.46
C THR A 265 -3.85 -15.84 7.47
N THR A 266 -2.52 -16.04 7.56
CA THR A 266 -1.62 -15.66 6.47
C THR A 266 -1.87 -16.52 5.23
N ARG A 267 -2.21 -15.90 4.10
CA ARG A 267 -2.51 -16.58 2.83
C ARG A 267 -1.96 -15.82 1.65
N PHE A 268 -1.65 -16.57 0.58
CA PHE A 268 -1.31 -16.00 -0.72
C PHE A 268 -2.43 -16.24 -1.74
N TYR A 269 -2.74 -15.23 -2.53
CA TYR A 269 -3.78 -15.27 -3.56
C TYR A 269 -3.18 -14.95 -4.92
N SER A 270 -3.40 -15.82 -5.90
CA SER A 270 -2.94 -15.59 -7.28
C SER A 270 -4.12 -15.17 -8.17
N LEU A 271 -4.07 -13.94 -8.68
CA LEU A 271 -5.10 -13.37 -9.53
C LEU A 271 -4.56 -13.08 -10.95
N ARG A 272 -5.46 -13.14 -11.92
CA ARG A 272 -5.26 -12.61 -13.26
C ARG A 272 -6.21 -11.42 -13.45
N VAL A 273 -5.65 -10.23 -13.56
CA VAL A 273 -6.41 -8.98 -13.57
C VAL A 273 -6.33 -8.33 -14.94
N ARG A 274 -7.47 -7.88 -15.48
CA ARG A 274 -7.55 -7.13 -16.74
C ARG A 274 -7.87 -5.66 -16.42
N PRO A 275 -6.86 -4.76 -16.41
CA PRO A 275 -7.02 -3.33 -16.17
C PRO A 275 -7.41 -2.55 -17.44
#